data_AF-A0A2G8HRQ9-F1
#
_entry.id   AF-A0A2G8HRQ9-F1
#
_cell.length_a   1.000
_cell.length_b   1.000
_cell.length_c   1.000
_cell.angle_alpha   90.00
_cell.angle_beta   90.00
_cell.angle_gamma   90.00
#
_symmetry.space_group_name_H-M   'P 1'
#
loop_
_entity.id
_entity.type
_entity.pdbx_description
1 polymer ?
#
loop_
_entity_poly.entity_id
_entity_poly.type
_entity_poly.pdbx_seq_one_letter_code
_entity_poly.pdbx_strand_id
1 'polypeptide(L)'
;MFKNLDSSKGSAEAIGELRPISFNDLEKMKTSHGDLYWKKSDGKLVKLLHCGDYLDFSKLEKFQKVTEYLFINEVCNEDFIAVAKDLLSKLLVSTNERERLSYRDSLLKHILPTYWNGDLDGSLLSLVIIFKDTFYKISPSFEEEMDQHALSTLRRASLFSSLVTLLALSAGYTHGSFLTDLYNISFFNDYSYAKNTYKIGDLDHISESLMAYEKSKYYQLSHKHLSRLIQFHHEEFEGSEKGIGLNFNELSELEKISIFIERTLPYSEFDFSENDGVEFLKGIFKESEEDDSFVKSFKESIRDIFLDVANQEQIAS
;
A
#
# COMPACT_ATOMS: atom_id res chain seq x y z
N MET A 1 5.58 -1.95 -20.33
CA MET A 1 6.07 -0.85 -19.47
C MET A 1 5.13 0.35 -19.52
N PHE A 2 4.53 0.77 -18.39
CA PHE A 2 3.69 1.98 -18.33
C PHE A 2 4.54 3.22 -18.62
N LYS A 3 4.33 3.82 -19.79
CA LYS A 3 4.83 5.16 -20.08
C LYS A 3 4.05 6.13 -19.20
N ASN A 4 4.79 6.93 -18.43
CA ASN A 4 4.41 8.15 -17.75
C ASN A 4 2.90 8.47 -17.79
N LEU A 5 2.25 8.31 -16.64
CA LEU A 5 1.31 9.33 -16.18
C LEU A 5 2.15 10.61 -16.03
N ASP A 6 2.28 11.36 -17.12
CA ASP A 6 3.00 12.64 -17.15
C ASP A 6 2.33 13.56 -16.12
N SER A 7 2.99 13.73 -14.98
CA SER A 7 2.76 14.86 -14.09
C SER A 7 3.22 16.13 -14.83
N SER A 8 2.29 16.69 -15.60
CA SER A 8 2.50 17.94 -16.29
C SER A 8 2.81 19.03 -15.26
N LYS A 9 4.02 19.58 -15.36
CA LYS A 9 4.48 20.77 -14.67
C LYS A 9 3.45 21.92 -14.76
N GLY A 10 3.03 22.41 -13.60
CA GLY A 10 2.82 23.85 -13.37
C GLY A 10 1.51 24.48 -13.88
N SER A 11 0.41 23.74 -13.94
CA SER A 11 -0.92 24.38 -13.84
C SER A 11 -1.32 24.46 -12.37
N ALA A 12 -1.92 25.57 -11.95
CA ALA A 12 -2.59 25.64 -10.66
C ALA A 12 -3.61 24.50 -10.61
N GLU A 13 -3.28 23.41 -9.93
CA GLU A 13 -4.20 22.32 -9.67
C GLU A 13 -5.44 22.92 -9.04
N ALA A 14 -6.60 22.63 -9.63
CA ALA A 14 -7.87 22.98 -9.04
C ALA A 14 -7.91 22.28 -7.68
N ILE A 15 -7.64 23.04 -6.61
CA ILE A 15 -7.75 22.52 -5.25
C ILE A 15 -9.19 22.05 -5.11
N GLY A 16 -9.36 20.77 -4.79
CA GLY A 16 -10.67 20.17 -4.53
C GLY A 16 -11.39 20.88 -3.38
N GLU A 17 -12.57 20.38 -3.01
CA GLU A 17 -13.37 21.01 -1.96
C GLU A 17 -12.61 20.98 -0.61
N LEU A 18 -12.09 22.13 -0.18
CA LEU A 18 -11.44 22.27 1.13
C LEU A 18 -12.47 22.25 2.26
N ARG A 19 -12.36 21.26 3.14
CA ARG A 19 -13.22 21.12 4.31
C ARG A 19 -12.47 21.50 5.58
N PRO A 20 -13.10 22.20 6.53
CA PRO A 20 -12.48 22.45 7.83
C PRO A 20 -12.33 21.13 8.60
N ILE A 21 -11.18 20.92 9.24
CA ILE A 21 -10.90 19.76 10.07
C ILE A 21 -10.37 20.23 11.44
N SER A 22 -10.94 19.65 12.51
CA SER A 22 -10.56 19.99 13.88
C SER A 22 -9.24 19.32 14.26
N PHE A 23 -8.50 19.94 15.19
CA PHE A 23 -7.29 19.31 15.73
C PHE A 23 -7.58 18.00 16.47
N ASN A 24 -8.73 17.87 17.12
CA ASN A 24 -9.13 16.62 17.79
C ASN A 24 -9.34 15.48 16.78
N ASP A 25 -9.76 15.78 15.56
CA ASP A 25 -9.94 14.77 14.52
C ASP A 25 -8.60 14.43 13.86
N LEU A 26 -7.73 15.42 13.63
CA LEU A 26 -6.36 15.21 13.18
C LEU A 26 -5.55 14.35 14.17
N GLU A 27 -5.71 14.54 15.48
CA GLU A 27 -5.01 13.74 16.49
C GLU A 27 -5.40 12.25 16.45
N LYS A 28 -6.61 11.94 15.99
CA LYS A 28 -7.07 10.55 15.82
C LYS A 28 -6.54 9.92 14.53
N MET A 29 -6.12 10.74 13.57
CA MET A 29 -5.56 10.29 12.30
C MET A 29 -4.08 9.96 12.46
N LYS A 30 -3.67 8.77 12.04
CA LYS A 30 -2.24 8.39 11.98
C LYS A 30 -1.56 8.86 10.70
N THR A 31 -2.33 8.94 9.63
CA THR A 31 -1.88 9.30 8.28
C THR A 31 -2.80 10.38 7.75
N SER A 32 -2.28 11.38 7.03
CA SER A 32 -3.12 12.43 6.45
C SER A 32 -3.97 11.87 5.31
N HIS A 33 -5.30 11.94 5.42
CA HIS A 33 -6.25 11.44 4.40
C HIS A 33 -6.38 12.35 3.17
N GLY A 34 -5.53 13.36 3.07
CA GLY A 34 -5.56 14.38 2.04
C GLY A 34 -4.49 15.43 2.28
N ASP A 35 -4.45 16.45 1.43
CA ASP A 35 -3.54 17.58 1.64
C ASP A 35 -4.06 18.48 2.76
N LEU A 36 -3.21 18.79 3.73
CA LEU A 36 -3.55 19.64 4.87
C LEU A 36 -3.06 21.07 4.65
N TYR A 37 -3.91 22.05 4.92
CA TYR A 37 -3.66 23.47 4.68
C TYR A 37 -3.97 24.33 5.89
N TRP A 38 -3.16 25.36 6.09
CA TRP A 38 -3.47 26.50 6.96
C TRP A 38 -3.87 27.71 6.11
N LYS A 39 -5.02 28.31 6.43
CA LYS A 39 -5.49 29.56 5.80
C LYS A 39 -5.09 30.76 6.64
N LYS A 40 -4.31 31.66 6.06
CA LYS A 40 -3.92 32.93 6.69
C LYS A 40 -5.08 33.93 6.71
N SER A 41 -4.93 35.00 7.50
CA SER A 41 -5.90 36.09 7.59
C SER A 41 -6.13 36.84 6.27
N ASP A 42 -5.14 36.86 5.37
CA ASP A 42 -5.24 37.40 4.00
C ASP A 42 -5.94 36.44 3.02
N GLY A 43 -6.38 35.27 3.50
CA GLY A 43 -7.02 34.23 2.70
C GLY A 43 -6.05 33.28 1.99
N LYS A 44 -4.73 33.52 2.06
CA LYS A 44 -3.73 32.66 1.41
C LYS A 44 -3.65 31.30 2.10
N LEU A 45 -3.63 30.24 1.31
CA LEU A 45 -3.43 28.87 1.77
C LEU A 45 -1.94 28.51 1.82
N VAL A 46 -1.54 27.81 2.87
CA VAL A 46 -0.21 27.22 3.04
C VAL A 46 -0.38 25.73 3.27
N LYS A 47 0.12 24.89 2.33
CA LYS A 47 0.15 23.43 2.51
C LYS A 47 1.11 23.10 3.65
N LEU A 48 0.64 22.31 4.60
CA LEU A 48 1.35 21.87 5.80
C LEU A 48 1.84 20.43 5.67
N LEU A 49 0.99 19.56 5.12
CA LEU A 49 1.26 18.14 4.89
C LEU A 49 0.69 17.72 3.55
N HIS A 50 1.33 16.75 2.93
CA HIS A 50 0.82 16.07 1.77
C HIS A 50 -0.11 14.92 2.16
N CYS A 51 -1.01 14.58 1.25
CA CYS A 51 -1.77 13.34 1.28
C CYS A 51 -0.85 12.12 1.51
N GLY A 52 -1.17 11.29 2.52
CA GLY A 52 -0.41 10.09 2.88
C GLY A 52 0.78 10.32 3.83
N ASP A 53 1.05 11.55 4.24
CA ASP A 53 2.10 11.84 5.22
C ASP A 53 1.73 11.30 6.62
N TYR A 54 2.77 10.90 7.38
CA TYR A 54 2.63 10.62 8.80
C TYR A 54 2.22 11.89 9.56
N LEU A 55 1.17 11.78 10.37
CA LEU A 55 0.66 12.92 11.11
C LEU A 55 1.35 13.01 12.48
N ASP A 56 2.46 13.75 12.51
CA ASP A 56 3.11 14.13 13.77
C ASP A 56 2.41 15.36 14.36
N PHE A 57 1.50 15.11 15.31
CA PHE A 57 0.69 16.15 15.93
C PHE A 57 1.53 17.23 16.65
N SER A 58 2.72 16.88 17.14
CA SER A 58 3.61 17.84 17.80
C SER A 58 4.04 18.97 16.86
N LYS A 59 4.14 18.69 15.55
CA LYS A 59 4.42 19.70 14.52
C LYS A 59 3.23 20.62 14.25
N LEU A 60 2.01 20.18 14.58
CA LEU A 60 0.75 20.91 14.34
C LEU A 60 0.29 21.76 15.54
N GLU A 61 0.75 21.49 16.76
CA GLU A 61 0.41 22.23 17.98
C GLU A 61 0.62 23.75 17.86
N LYS A 62 1.63 24.19 17.10
CA LYS A 62 1.88 25.62 16.88
C LYS A 62 0.71 26.33 16.17
N PHE A 63 -0.06 25.61 15.36
CA PHE A 63 -1.22 26.16 14.65
C PHE A 63 -2.47 26.26 15.52
N GLN A 64 -2.62 25.40 16.54
CA GLN A 64 -3.73 25.47 17.50
C GLN A 64 -3.79 26.82 18.23
N LYS A 65 -2.63 27.48 18.38
CA LYS A 65 -2.54 28.79 19.04
C LYS A 65 -3.08 29.94 18.20
N VAL A 66 -3.28 29.73 16.89
CA VAL A 66 -3.61 30.80 15.92
C VAL A 66 -4.84 30.51 15.08
N THR A 67 -5.43 29.32 15.16
CA THR A 67 -6.68 28.95 14.48
C THR A 67 -7.41 27.84 15.22
N GLU A 68 -8.74 27.77 15.09
CA GLU A 68 -9.57 26.71 15.69
C GLU A 68 -9.52 25.41 14.88
N TYR A 69 -9.29 25.51 13.57
CA TYR A 69 -9.27 24.39 12.63
C TYR A 69 -8.26 24.62 11.51
N LEU A 70 -7.90 23.53 10.83
CA LEU A 70 -7.17 23.52 9.57
C LEU A 70 -8.13 23.18 8.42
N PHE A 71 -7.63 23.18 7.19
CA PHE A 71 -8.41 22.77 6.02
C PHE A 71 -7.79 21.54 5.39
N ILE A 72 -8.59 20.57 4.99
CA ILE A 72 -8.13 19.36 4.29
C ILE A 72 -8.80 19.26 2.92
N ASN A 73 -8.01 18.92 1.90
CA ASN A 73 -8.52 18.41 0.63
C ASN A 73 -8.47 16.89 0.70
N GLU A 74 -9.54 16.29 1.20
CA GLU A 74 -9.63 14.85 1.47
C GLU A 74 -9.76 14.06 0.17
N VAL A 75 -8.95 13.02 0.01
CA VAL A 75 -8.99 12.13 -1.17
C VAL A 75 -9.52 10.74 -0.83
N CYS A 76 -9.70 10.47 0.47
CA CYS A 76 -10.17 9.20 0.98
C CYS A 76 -11.68 9.20 1.19
N ASN A 77 -12.28 8.01 1.06
CA ASN A 77 -13.68 7.79 1.41
C ASN A 77 -13.75 7.05 2.76
N GLU A 78 -14.12 7.77 3.82
CA GLU A 78 -14.17 7.23 5.18
C GLU A 78 -15.15 6.05 5.34
N ASP A 79 -16.32 6.13 4.71
CA ASP A 79 -17.31 5.05 4.77
C ASP A 79 -16.78 3.79 4.08
N PHE A 80 -16.12 3.95 2.93
CA PHE A 80 -15.45 2.86 2.23
C PHE A 80 -14.36 2.22 3.10
N ILE A 81 -13.53 3.03 3.76
CA ILE A 81 -12.45 2.57 4.65
C ILE A 81 -13.03 1.82 5.86
N ALA A 82 -14.07 2.38 6.49
CA ALA A 82 -14.69 1.82 7.69
C ALA A 82 -15.27 0.42 7.43
N VAL A 83 -15.98 0.22 6.31
CA VAL A 83 -16.54 -1.09 5.94
C VAL A 83 -15.42 -2.12 5.72
N ALA A 84 -14.38 -1.78 4.97
CA ALA A 84 -13.27 -2.68 4.71
C ALA A 84 -12.51 -3.08 6.00
N LYS A 85 -12.29 -2.12 6.90
CA LYS A 85 -11.66 -2.37 8.21
C LYS A 85 -12.50 -3.27 9.10
N ASP A 86 -13.81 -3.10 9.10
CA ASP A 86 -14.73 -3.99 9.83
C ASP A 86 -14.66 -5.43 9.30
N LEU A 87 -14.67 -5.61 7.98
CA LEU A 87 -14.53 -6.92 7.34
C LEU A 87 -13.21 -7.60 7.68
N LEU A 88 -12.08 -6.88 7.60
CA LEU A 88 -10.77 -7.41 7.97
C LEU A 88 -10.67 -7.70 9.47
N SER A 89 -11.24 -6.86 10.33
CA SER A 89 -11.27 -7.09 11.78
C SER A 89 -12.02 -8.38 12.12
N LYS A 90 -13.18 -8.61 11.47
CA LYS A 90 -13.95 -9.85 11.60
C LYS A 90 -13.19 -11.08 11.10
N LEU A 91 -12.48 -10.95 9.97
CA LEU A 91 -11.60 -11.99 9.45
C LEU A 91 -10.50 -12.35 10.47
N LEU A 92 -9.85 -11.34 11.07
CA LEU A 92 -8.75 -11.53 12.02
C LEU A 92 -9.16 -12.25 13.31
N VAL A 93 -10.37 -11.98 13.81
CA VAL A 93 -10.86 -12.58 15.07
C VAL A 93 -11.60 -13.91 14.87
N SER A 94 -12.00 -14.24 13.64
CA SER A 94 -12.69 -15.49 13.37
C SER A 94 -11.75 -16.70 13.48
N THR A 95 -12.22 -17.72 14.19
CA THR A 95 -11.54 -19.02 14.33
C THR A 95 -12.02 -20.05 13.31
N ASN A 96 -13.09 -19.75 12.56
CA ASN A 96 -13.70 -20.64 11.59
C ASN A 96 -13.23 -20.30 10.17
N GLU A 97 -12.63 -21.26 9.47
CA GLU A 97 -12.10 -21.03 8.12
C GLU A 97 -13.17 -20.60 7.12
N ARG A 98 -14.39 -21.16 7.19
CA ARG A 98 -15.47 -20.78 6.28
C ARG A 98 -15.90 -19.33 6.50
N GLU A 99 -15.94 -18.88 7.75
CA GLU A 99 -16.24 -17.48 8.05
C GLU A 99 -15.12 -16.56 7.54
N ARG A 100 -13.85 -16.93 7.74
CA ARG A 100 -12.71 -16.17 7.20
C ARG A 100 -12.79 -16.01 5.68
N LEU A 101 -13.08 -17.09 4.96
CA LEU A 101 -13.29 -17.07 3.51
C LEU A 101 -14.48 -16.19 3.13
N SER A 102 -15.58 -16.24 3.88
CA SER A 102 -16.73 -15.36 3.65
C SER A 102 -16.40 -13.88 3.85
N TYR A 103 -15.63 -13.52 4.88
CA TYR A 103 -15.21 -12.14 5.10
C TYR A 103 -14.22 -11.66 4.05
N ARG A 104 -13.31 -12.54 3.60
CA ARG A 104 -12.45 -12.29 2.43
C ARG A 104 -13.31 -11.99 1.21
N ASP A 105 -14.30 -12.83 0.89
CA ASP A 105 -15.13 -12.64 -0.31
C ASP A 105 -15.91 -11.32 -0.23
N SER A 106 -16.46 -10.97 0.94
CA SER A 106 -17.09 -9.67 1.16
C SER A 106 -16.13 -8.50 1.01
N LEU A 107 -14.87 -8.63 1.46
CA LEU A 107 -13.85 -7.60 1.27
C LEU A 107 -13.54 -7.43 -0.22
N LEU A 108 -13.34 -8.53 -0.95
CA LEU A 108 -13.07 -8.49 -2.39
C LEU A 108 -14.23 -7.84 -3.14
N LYS A 109 -15.49 -8.16 -2.81
CA LYS A 109 -16.68 -7.50 -3.35
C LYS A 109 -16.71 -6.01 -3.05
N HIS A 110 -16.35 -5.61 -1.84
CA HIS A 110 -16.33 -4.21 -1.44
C HIS A 110 -15.31 -3.39 -2.23
N ILE A 111 -14.12 -3.94 -2.52
CA ILE A 111 -13.06 -3.20 -3.23
C ILE A 111 -13.16 -3.27 -4.77
N LEU A 112 -13.86 -4.28 -5.31
CA LEU A 112 -13.95 -4.55 -6.74
C LEU A 112 -14.50 -3.35 -7.56
N PRO A 113 -15.60 -2.67 -7.16
CA PRO A 113 -16.15 -1.55 -7.93
C PRO A 113 -15.16 -0.41 -8.13
N THR A 114 -14.32 -0.12 -7.14
CA THR A 114 -13.32 0.95 -7.20
C THR A 114 -12.07 0.51 -7.98
N TYR A 115 -11.37 -0.51 -7.50
CA TYR A 115 -10.02 -0.81 -7.98
C TYR A 115 -9.96 -1.74 -9.19
N TRP A 116 -11.06 -2.44 -9.49
CA TRP A 116 -11.12 -3.35 -10.64
C TRP A 116 -12.05 -2.82 -11.74
N ASN A 117 -13.31 -2.55 -11.42
CA ASN A 117 -14.29 -2.15 -12.44
C ASN A 117 -14.15 -0.68 -12.86
N GLY A 118 -13.79 0.19 -11.90
CA GLY A 118 -13.80 1.64 -12.08
C GLY A 118 -15.19 2.26 -12.05
N ASP A 119 -16.15 1.60 -11.39
CA ASP A 119 -17.53 2.07 -11.24
C ASP A 119 -17.66 3.17 -10.17
N LEU A 120 -16.70 3.22 -9.23
CA LEU A 120 -16.66 4.16 -8.12
C LEU A 120 -15.32 4.88 -8.07
N ASP A 121 -15.37 6.15 -7.69
CA ASP A 121 -14.20 6.94 -7.30
C ASP A 121 -13.43 6.27 -6.15
N GLY A 122 -12.12 6.51 -6.09
CA GLY A 122 -11.33 6.04 -4.96
C GLY A 122 -9.83 6.21 -5.12
N SER A 123 -9.16 6.35 -3.97
CA SER A 123 -7.72 6.55 -3.88
C SER A 123 -7.00 5.31 -3.38
N LEU A 124 -5.81 5.04 -3.91
CA LEU A 124 -4.86 4.05 -3.39
C LEU A 124 -4.49 4.31 -1.93
N LEU A 125 -4.57 5.57 -1.46
CA LEU A 125 -4.38 5.87 -0.05
C LEU A 125 -5.45 5.21 0.82
N SER A 126 -6.70 5.11 0.34
CA SER A 126 -7.75 4.42 1.08
C SER A 126 -7.39 2.96 1.30
N LEU A 127 -6.85 2.29 0.27
CA LEU A 127 -6.33 0.93 0.39
C LEU A 127 -5.19 0.84 1.42
N VAL A 128 -4.24 1.78 1.36
CA VAL A 128 -3.13 1.84 2.32
C VAL A 128 -3.63 2.00 3.76
N ILE A 129 -4.56 2.91 4.02
CA ILE A 129 -5.12 3.14 5.36
C ILE A 129 -5.82 1.88 5.88
N ILE A 130 -6.64 1.22 5.05
CA ILE A 130 -7.36 -0.01 5.43
C ILE A 130 -6.39 -1.06 5.96
N PHE A 131 -5.32 -1.34 5.21
CA PHE A 131 -4.37 -2.37 5.58
C PHE A 131 -3.44 -1.92 6.71
N LYS A 132 -2.97 -0.67 6.70
CA LYS A 132 -2.11 -0.11 7.75
C LYS A 132 -2.81 -0.14 9.11
N ASP A 133 -4.04 0.32 9.20
CA ASP A 133 -4.78 0.34 10.46
C ASP A 133 -5.11 -1.07 10.97
N THR A 134 -5.16 -2.06 10.09
CA THR A 134 -5.52 -3.43 10.45
C THR A 134 -4.30 -4.29 10.82
N PHE A 135 -3.20 -4.17 10.08
CA PHE A 135 -2.08 -5.09 10.16
C PHE A 135 -0.79 -4.47 10.70
N TYR A 136 -0.61 -3.15 10.65
CA TYR A 136 0.67 -2.51 11.01
C TYR A 136 0.99 -2.64 12.50
N LYS A 137 2.15 -3.22 12.82
CA LYS A 137 2.64 -3.48 14.17
C LYS A 137 4.14 -3.19 14.36
N ILE A 138 4.76 -2.52 13.40
CA ILE A 138 6.16 -2.09 13.49
C ILE A 138 6.26 -0.93 14.50
N SER A 139 7.37 -0.87 15.23
CA SER A 139 7.69 0.25 16.14
C SER A 139 7.59 1.61 15.45
N PRO A 140 7.00 2.65 16.07
CA PRO A 140 6.92 4.00 15.50
C PRO A 140 8.27 4.60 15.07
N SER A 141 9.36 4.27 15.78
CA SER A 141 10.71 4.73 15.43
C SER A 141 11.17 4.28 14.03
N PHE A 142 10.58 3.22 13.46
CA PHE A 142 10.83 2.85 12.07
C PHE A 142 10.28 3.90 11.10
N GLU A 143 9.05 4.36 11.31
CA GLU A 143 8.43 5.37 10.44
C GLU A 143 9.15 6.70 10.57
N GLU A 144 9.52 7.10 11.80
CA GLU A 144 10.32 8.31 12.03
C GLU A 144 11.64 8.28 11.26
N GLU A 145 12.31 7.13 11.24
CA GLU A 145 13.58 6.96 10.52
C GLU A 145 13.39 6.98 9.00
N MET A 146 12.39 6.25 8.50
CA MET A 146 12.06 6.20 7.09
C MET A 146 11.56 7.55 6.56
N ASP A 147 10.74 8.28 7.33
CA ASP A 147 10.27 9.63 6.98
C ASP A 147 11.43 10.61 6.83
N GLN A 148 12.42 10.55 7.74
CA GLN A 148 13.57 11.45 7.73
C GLN A 148 14.55 11.19 6.58
N HIS A 149 14.69 9.94 6.14
CA HIS A 149 15.77 9.55 5.23
C HIS A 149 15.29 9.01 3.88
N ALA A 150 14.08 8.48 3.81
CA ALA A 150 13.54 7.74 2.67
C ALA A 150 12.00 7.81 2.57
N LEU A 151 11.40 9.00 2.71
CA LEU A 151 9.94 9.18 2.70
C LEU A 151 9.25 8.57 1.47
N SER A 152 9.80 8.78 0.27
CA SER A 152 9.26 8.17 -0.95
C SER A 152 9.23 6.64 -0.87
N THR A 153 10.29 6.04 -0.32
CA THR A 153 10.38 4.59 -0.10
C THR A 153 9.35 4.14 0.93
N LEU A 154 9.10 4.91 1.99
CA LEU A 154 8.07 4.60 2.98
C LEU A 154 6.67 4.55 2.37
N ARG A 155 6.32 5.53 1.53
CA ARG A 155 5.02 5.59 0.85
C ARG A 155 4.85 4.42 -0.12
N ARG A 156 5.87 4.15 -0.93
CA ARG A 156 5.92 3.00 -1.83
C ARG A 156 5.76 1.69 -1.05
N ALA A 157 6.51 1.50 0.03
CA ALA A 157 6.46 0.33 0.88
C ALA A 157 5.07 0.12 1.51
N SER A 158 4.37 1.21 1.83
CA SER A 158 3.00 1.15 2.35
C SER A 158 2.03 0.60 1.31
N LEU A 159 2.09 1.11 0.07
CA LEU A 159 1.27 0.58 -1.02
C LEU A 159 1.66 -0.85 -1.41
N PHE A 160 2.96 -1.12 -1.53
CA PHE A 160 3.50 -2.45 -1.80
C PHE A 160 2.97 -3.48 -0.81
N SER A 161 3.07 -3.19 0.49
CA SER A 161 2.64 -4.09 1.56
C SER A 161 1.13 -4.35 1.53
N SER A 162 0.33 -3.32 1.24
CA SER A 162 -1.12 -3.45 1.06
C SER A 162 -1.48 -4.33 -0.14
N LEU A 163 -0.82 -4.14 -1.29
CA LEU A 163 -1.07 -4.93 -2.49
C LEU A 163 -0.65 -6.39 -2.32
N VAL A 164 0.54 -6.64 -1.75
CA VAL A 164 1.01 -8.01 -1.47
C VAL A 164 0.04 -8.73 -0.54
N THR A 165 -0.42 -8.06 0.52
CA THR A 165 -1.36 -8.65 1.48
C THR A 165 -2.74 -8.86 0.86
N LEU A 166 -3.21 -7.95 0.01
CA LEU A 166 -4.45 -8.09 -0.73
C LEU A 166 -4.42 -9.27 -1.71
N LEU A 167 -3.33 -9.43 -2.46
CA LEU A 167 -3.18 -10.54 -3.41
C LEU A 167 -3.02 -11.88 -2.67
N ALA A 168 -2.34 -11.91 -1.52
CA ALA A 168 -2.31 -13.09 -0.67
C ALA A 168 -3.72 -13.43 -0.14
N LEU A 169 -4.48 -12.45 0.33
CA LEU A 169 -5.88 -12.65 0.72
C LEU A 169 -6.68 -13.26 -0.44
N SER A 170 -6.52 -12.72 -1.65
CA SER A 170 -7.18 -13.20 -2.87
C SER A 170 -6.82 -14.65 -3.17
N ALA A 171 -5.54 -15.01 -3.07
CA ALA A 171 -5.04 -16.38 -3.21
C ALA A 171 -5.49 -17.35 -2.09
N GLY A 172 -6.20 -16.86 -1.07
CA GLY A 172 -6.79 -17.69 -0.02
C GLY A 172 -5.99 -17.72 1.29
N TYR A 173 -4.95 -16.91 1.44
CA TYR A 173 -4.28 -16.74 2.72
C TYR A 173 -5.18 -15.91 3.66
N THR A 174 -5.78 -16.54 4.67
CA THR A 174 -6.72 -15.88 5.59
C THR A 174 -6.25 -15.86 7.05
N HIS A 175 -5.11 -16.48 7.36
CA HIS A 175 -4.65 -16.59 8.75
C HIS A 175 -4.12 -15.23 9.26
N GLY A 176 -4.78 -14.66 10.27
CA GLY A 176 -4.53 -13.28 10.69
C GLY A 176 -3.09 -12.96 11.12
N SER A 177 -2.45 -13.81 11.92
CA SER A 177 -1.04 -13.60 12.30
C SER A 177 -0.07 -13.76 11.13
N PHE A 178 -0.43 -14.57 10.13
CA PHE A 178 0.38 -14.75 8.93
C PHE A 178 0.30 -13.51 8.04
N LEU A 179 -0.92 -13.02 7.79
CA LEU A 179 -1.14 -11.77 7.03
C LEU A 179 -0.53 -10.56 7.73
N THR A 180 -0.60 -10.51 9.07
CA THR A 180 0.10 -9.48 9.85
C THR A 180 1.60 -9.54 9.59
N ASP A 181 2.22 -10.72 9.70
CA ASP A 181 3.65 -10.86 9.43
C ASP A 181 4.02 -10.52 7.98
N LEU A 182 3.21 -10.94 7.01
CA LEU A 182 3.39 -10.64 5.58
C LEU A 182 3.33 -9.13 5.30
N TYR A 183 2.33 -8.44 5.86
CA TYR A 183 2.18 -7.00 5.71
C TYR A 183 3.38 -6.26 6.33
N ASN A 184 3.77 -6.60 7.56
CA ASN A 184 4.84 -5.90 8.26
C ASN A 184 6.23 -6.20 7.67
N ILE A 185 6.52 -7.43 7.22
CA ILE A 185 7.83 -7.73 6.64
C ILE A 185 8.05 -7.03 5.31
N SER A 186 6.98 -6.79 4.55
CA SER A 186 7.04 -6.13 3.24
C SER A 186 7.54 -4.69 3.32
N PHE A 187 7.38 -4.01 4.47
CA PHE A 187 7.99 -2.70 4.71
C PHE A 187 9.53 -2.73 4.72
N PHE A 188 10.13 -3.90 4.97
CA PHE A 188 11.57 -4.02 5.14
C PHE A 188 12.32 -4.36 3.84
N ASN A 189 11.63 -4.58 2.71
CA ASN A 189 12.25 -4.91 1.42
C ASN A 189 13.34 -3.90 1.03
N ASP A 190 13.03 -2.60 1.16
CA ASP A 190 13.89 -1.47 0.79
C ASP A 190 14.36 -0.66 2.02
N TYR A 191 14.37 -1.27 3.22
CA TYR A 191 14.70 -0.53 4.45
C TYR A 191 16.11 0.05 4.47
N SER A 192 17.06 -0.57 3.75
CA SER A 192 18.42 -0.06 3.69
C SER A 192 18.53 1.34 3.07
N TYR A 193 17.54 1.81 2.29
CA TYR A 193 17.49 3.18 1.76
C TYR A 193 17.35 4.25 2.86
N ALA A 194 16.87 3.91 4.06
CA ALA A 194 16.90 4.84 5.19
C ALA A 194 18.29 4.98 5.82
N LYS A 195 19.21 4.05 5.55
CA LYS A 195 20.57 4.04 6.10
C LYS A 195 21.60 4.53 5.10
N ASN A 196 21.40 4.21 3.83
CA ASN A 196 22.39 4.38 2.77
C ASN A 196 21.73 4.92 1.50
N THR A 197 22.55 5.49 0.62
CA THR A 197 22.12 5.94 -0.71
C THR A 197 22.59 4.93 -1.77
N TYR A 198 21.66 4.45 -2.59
CA TYR A 198 21.95 3.48 -3.65
C TYR A 198 21.75 4.09 -5.04
N LYS A 199 22.41 3.48 -6.03
CA LYS A 199 22.12 3.75 -7.44
C LYS A 199 20.98 2.84 -7.89
N ILE A 200 20.22 3.29 -8.88
CA ILE A 200 19.19 2.47 -9.53
C ILE A 200 19.83 1.17 -10.04
N GLY A 201 19.26 0.03 -9.65
CA GLY A 201 19.71 -1.30 -10.06
C GLY A 201 20.86 -1.88 -9.22
N ASP A 202 21.30 -1.20 -8.15
CA ASP A 202 22.19 -1.77 -7.16
C ASP A 202 21.43 -2.85 -6.37
N LEU A 203 21.97 -4.06 -6.27
CA LEU A 203 21.32 -5.18 -5.56
C LEU A 203 21.87 -5.38 -4.15
N ASP A 204 22.93 -4.66 -3.77
CA ASP A 204 23.51 -4.76 -2.43
C ASP A 204 22.49 -4.36 -1.35
N HIS A 205 21.59 -3.43 -1.69
CA HIS A 205 20.51 -2.94 -0.83
C HIS A 205 19.62 -4.06 -0.28
N ILE A 206 19.45 -5.17 -1.00
CA ILE A 206 18.62 -6.33 -0.61
C ILE A 206 19.23 -7.00 0.63
N SER A 207 20.51 -7.33 0.53
CA SER A 207 21.24 -7.98 1.63
C SER A 207 21.36 -7.06 2.84
N GLU A 208 21.56 -5.77 2.60
CA GLU A 208 21.62 -4.75 3.64
C GLU A 208 20.27 -4.51 4.31
N SER A 209 19.16 -4.55 3.57
CA SER A 209 17.79 -4.44 4.09
C SER A 209 17.49 -5.58 5.05
N LEU A 210 17.84 -6.82 4.68
CA LEU A 210 17.68 -7.96 5.56
C LEU A 210 18.53 -7.82 6.83
N MET A 211 19.81 -7.46 6.70
CA MET A 211 20.67 -7.24 7.87
C MET A 211 20.16 -6.11 8.77
N ALA A 212 19.63 -5.04 8.18
CA ALA A 212 19.08 -3.91 8.91
C ALA A 212 17.80 -4.32 9.67
N TYR A 213 16.91 -5.07 9.03
CA TYR A 213 15.74 -5.67 9.68
C TYR A 213 16.14 -6.52 10.89
N GLU A 214 17.04 -7.49 10.71
CA GLU A 214 17.48 -8.42 11.77
C GLU A 214 18.11 -7.69 12.96
N LYS A 215 18.84 -6.60 12.72
CA LYS A 215 19.48 -5.79 13.77
C LYS A 215 18.51 -4.83 14.46
N SER A 216 17.54 -4.28 13.74
CA SER A 216 16.66 -3.20 14.21
C SER A 216 15.73 -3.62 15.36
N LYS A 217 15.23 -4.85 15.33
CA LYS A 217 14.21 -5.37 16.24
C LYS A 217 12.90 -4.56 16.26
N TYR A 218 12.63 -3.74 15.24
CA TYR A 218 11.40 -2.95 15.15
C TYR A 218 10.14 -3.80 14.99
N TYR A 219 10.29 -5.02 14.49
CA TYR A 219 9.23 -6.01 14.39
C TYR A 219 9.81 -7.42 14.61
N GLN A 220 9.03 -8.33 15.20
CA GLN A 220 9.42 -9.72 15.41
C GLN A 220 8.43 -10.65 14.70
N LEU A 221 8.87 -11.29 13.63
CA LEU A 221 8.06 -12.26 12.90
C LEU A 221 7.73 -13.49 13.76
N SER A 222 6.45 -13.86 13.77
CA SER A 222 6.03 -15.18 14.22
C SER A 222 6.37 -16.24 13.17
N HIS A 223 6.25 -15.89 11.89
CA HIS A 223 6.53 -16.73 10.73
C HIS A 223 7.88 -16.35 10.12
N LYS A 224 8.97 -16.77 10.75
CA LYS A 224 10.35 -16.37 10.39
C LYS A 224 10.72 -16.60 8.92
N HIS A 225 10.12 -17.60 8.26
CA HIS A 225 10.39 -17.87 6.84
C HIS A 225 9.98 -16.71 5.92
N LEU A 226 9.07 -15.82 6.34
CA LEU A 226 8.65 -14.66 5.56
C LEU A 226 9.75 -13.59 5.42
N SER A 227 10.81 -13.60 6.24
CA SER A 227 11.95 -12.69 6.06
C SER A 227 12.67 -12.92 4.72
N ARG A 228 12.50 -14.10 4.12
CA ARG A 228 12.96 -14.40 2.77
C ARG A 228 12.39 -13.44 1.73
N LEU A 229 11.19 -12.90 1.93
CA LEU A 229 10.59 -11.97 0.95
C LEU A 229 11.45 -10.73 0.70
N ILE A 230 12.24 -10.29 1.69
CA ILE A 230 13.24 -9.21 1.54
C ILE A 230 14.37 -9.61 0.58
N GLN A 231 14.67 -10.91 0.44
CA GLN A 231 15.75 -11.39 -0.43
C GLN A 231 15.28 -11.60 -1.87
N PHE A 232 14.01 -12.00 -2.04
CA PHE A 232 13.51 -12.46 -3.33
C PHE A 232 12.71 -11.41 -4.11
N HIS A 233 12.40 -10.23 -3.56
CA HIS A 233 11.51 -9.27 -4.24
C HIS A 233 12.05 -8.76 -5.59
N HIS A 234 13.36 -8.81 -5.81
CA HIS A 234 14.01 -8.47 -7.10
C HIS A 234 14.36 -9.67 -7.99
N GLU A 235 13.96 -10.90 -7.67
CA GLU A 235 14.16 -12.03 -8.58
C GLU A 235 13.42 -11.85 -9.90
N GLU A 236 13.93 -12.50 -10.95
CA GLU A 236 13.28 -12.56 -12.25
C GLU A 236 12.57 -13.91 -12.42
N PHE A 237 11.39 -13.93 -13.06
CA PHE A 237 10.64 -15.18 -13.22
C PHE A 237 11.32 -16.22 -14.13
N GLU A 238 12.18 -15.78 -15.05
CA GLU A 238 12.96 -16.71 -15.88
C GLU A 238 14.18 -17.28 -15.14
N GLY A 239 14.48 -16.76 -13.93
CA GLY A 239 15.74 -16.94 -13.25
C GLY A 239 16.81 -16.03 -13.85
N SER A 240 17.60 -15.37 -13.00
CA SER A 240 18.68 -14.49 -13.45
C SER A 240 20.03 -14.91 -12.85
N GLU A 241 21.13 -14.45 -13.46
CA GLU A 241 22.46 -14.60 -12.85
C GLU A 241 22.68 -13.65 -11.66
N LYS A 242 21.70 -12.78 -11.38
CA LYS A 242 21.69 -11.82 -10.27
C LYS A 242 20.76 -12.30 -9.16
N GLY A 243 21.06 -11.91 -7.92
CA GLY A 243 20.30 -12.39 -6.76
C GLY A 243 20.59 -13.87 -6.48
N ILE A 244 19.55 -14.63 -6.17
CA ILE A 244 19.60 -16.06 -5.86
C ILE A 244 19.43 -16.90 -7.13
N GLY A 245 18.72 -16.38 -8.15
CA GLY A 245 18.61 -17.01 -9.46
C GLY A 245 17.55 -18.12 -9.53
N LEU A 246 16.48 -17.98 -8.77
CA LEU A 246 15.37 -18.94 -8.79
C LEU A 246 14.47 -18.70 -10.00
N ASN A 247 14.02 -19.76 -10.66
CA ASN A 247 13.02 -19.65 -11.71
C ASN A 247 11.58 -19.70 -11.17
N PHE A 248 10.61 -19.38 -12.02
CA PHE A 248 9.19 -19.34 -11.66
C PHE A 248 8.66 -20.60 -10.96
N ASN A 249 9.15 -21.80 -11.31
CA ASN A 249 8.66 -23.03 -10.70
C ASN A 249 9.23 -23.28 -9.29
N GLU A 250 10.33 -22.61 -8.95
CA GLU A 250 11.00 -22.72 -7.64
C GLU A 250 10.50 -21.68 -6.65
N LEU A 251 9.89 -20.60 -7.14
CA LEU A 251 9.28 -19.55 -6.34
C LEU A 251 7.92 -19.99 -5.76
N SER A 252 7.73 -19.74 -4.48
CA SER A 252 6.41 -19.85 -3.83
C SER A 252 5.44 -18.80 -4.38
N GLU A 253 4.14 -19.00 -4.15
CA GLU A 253 3.11 -18.06 -4.58
C GLU A 253 3.31 -16.65 -4.00
N LEU A 254 3.74 -16.54 -2.74
CA LEU A 254 3.98 -15.25 -2.10
C LEU A 254 5.24 -14.55 -2.63
N GLU A 255 6.29 -15.31 -2.95
CA GLU A 255 7.48 -14.75 -3.61
C GLU A 255 7.08 -14.23 -5.00
N LYS A 256 6.23 -14.97 -5.75
CA LYS A 256 5.70 -14.51 -7.04
C LYS A 256 4.89 -13.23 -6.94
N ILE A 257 3.98 -13.16 -5.96
CA ILE A 257 3.19 -11.96 -5.67
C ILE A 257 4.11 -10.78 -5.35
N SER A 258 5.10 -10.98 -4.47
CA SER A 258 6.06 -9.95 -4.07
C SER A 258 6.82 -9.39 -5.28
N ILE A 259 7.41 -10.26 -6.10
CA ILE A 259 8.14 -9.90 -7.33
C ILE A 259 7.24 -9.19 -8.34
N PHE A 260 6.01 -9.67 -8.50
CA PHE A 260 5.06 -9.06 -9.42
C PHE A 260 4.71 -7.62 -9.02
N ILE A 261 4.40 -7.38 -7.75
CA ILE A 261 4.12 -6.03 -7.25
C ILE A 261 5.36 -5.15 -7.32
N GLU A 262 6.54 -5.69 -7.01
CA GLU A 262 7.82 -4.99 -7.06
C GLU A 262 8.09 -4.43 -8.46
N ARG A 263 7.93 -5.26 -9.50
CA ARG A 263 8.08 -4.86 -10.90
C ARG A 263 7.00 -3.89 -11.40
N THR A 264 5.88 -3.82 -10.71
CA THR A 264 4.72 -3.02 -11.11
C THR A 264 4.80 -1.60 -10.55
N LEU A 265 5.26 -1.43 -9.31
CA LEU A 265 5.30 -0.14 -8.64
C LEU A 265 6.56 0.64 -8.99
N PRO A 266 6.44 1.90 -9.47
CA PRO A 266 7.60 2.72 -9.79
C PRO A 266 8.38 3.12 -8.53
N TYR A 267 9.68 3.33 -8.70
CA TYR A 267 10.58 3.88 -7.67
C TYR A 267 10.65 5.42 -7.69
N SER A 268 9.92 6.07 -8.59
CA SER A 268 9.75 7.53 -8.55
C SER A 268 8.99 7.95 -7.29
N GLU A 269 9.02 9.25 -7.00
CA GLU A 269 8.19 9.83 -5.93
C GLU A 269 6.73 9.37 -6.10
N PHE A 270 6.22 8.71 -5.06
CA PHE A 270 4.86 8.17 -5.04
C PHE A 270 3.98 9.17 -4.28
N ASP A 271 3.12 9.84 -5.03
CA ASP A 271 2.10 10.74 -4.50
C ASP A 271 0.73 10.12 -4.70
N PHE A 272 -0.04 10.07 -3.62
CA PHE A 272 -1.44 9.67 -3.69
C PHE A 272 -2.29 10.84 -4.16
N SER A 273 -3.26 10.58 -5.03
CA SER A 273 -4.18 11.59 -5.53
C SER A 273 -5.62 11.12 -5.53
N GLU A 274 -6.53 12.05 -5.78
CA GLU A 274 -7.93 11.71 -6.05
C GLU A 274 -8.00 10.79 -7.27
N ASN A 275 -8.79 9.72 -7.17
CA ASN A 275 -9.07 8.75 -8.23
C ASN A 275 -7.87 7.99 -8.81
N ASP A 276 -6.71 7.99 -8.15
CA ASP A 276 -5.55 7.16 -8.55
C ASP A 276 -5.78 5.65 -8.35
N GLY A 277 -6.80 5.27 -7.60
CA GLY A 277 -7.19 3.87 -7.37
C GLY A 277 -8.14 3.31 -8.43
N VAL A 278 -8.80 4.15 -9.22
CA VAL A 278 -9.81 3.74 -10.20
C VAL A 278 -9.20 2.81 -11.25
N GLU A 279 -9.74 1.61 -11.38
CA GLU A 279 -9.22 0.53 -12.26
C GLU A 279 -7.75 0.15 -12.02
N PHE A 280 -7.11 0.56 -10.91
CA PHE A 280 -5.68 0.34 -10.70
C PHE A 280 -5.31 -1.14 -10.77
N LEU A 281 -6.06 -2.02 -10.08
CA LEU A 281 -5.80 -3.46 -10.11
C LEU A 281 -6.00 -4.03 -11.52
N LYS A 282 -7.09 -3.65 -12.20
CA LYS A 282 -7.32 -4.06 -13.60
C LYS A 282 -6.19 -3.60 -14.52
N GLY A 283 -5.64 -2.42 -14.28
CA GLY A 283 -4.47 -1.88 -14.96
C GLY A 283 -3.24 -2.77 -14.82
N ILE A 284 -2.85 -3.12 -13.58
CA ILE A 284 -1.64 -3.92 -13.34
C ILE A 284 -1.76 -5.37 -13.84
N PHE A 285 -2.98 -5.92 -13.89
CA PHE A 285 -3.28 -7.24 -14.44
C PHE A 285 -3.55 -7.26 -15.94
N LYS A 286 -3.51 -6.11 -16.62
CA LYS A 286 -3.59 -6.06 -18.08
C LYS A 286 -2.38 -6.78 -18.68
N GLU A 287 -2.65 -7.66 -19.64
CA GLU A 287 -1.60 -8.36 -20.39
C GLU A 287 -0.81 -7.37 -21.25
N SER A 288 0.52 -7.49 -21.20
CA SER A 288 1.46 -6.76 -22.03
C SER A 288 2.07 -7.70 -23.08
N GLU A 289 2.44 -7.15 -24.25
CA GLU A 289 3.22 -7.90 -25.25
C GLU A 289 4.59 -8.31 -24.70
N GLU A 290 5.12 -7.55 -23.73
CA GLU A 290 6.38 -7.81 -23.04
C GLU A 290 6.27 -8.91 -21.96
N ASP A 291 5.06 -9.35 -21.60
CA ASP A 291 4.89 -10.39 -20.60
C ASP A 291 5.23 -11.77 -21.19
N ASP A 292 6.14 -12.48 -20.53
CA ASP A 292 6.42 -13.88 -20.81
C ASP A 292 5.21 -14.78 -20.47
N SER A 293 5.28 -16.05 -20.88
CA SER A 293 4.18 -17.01 -20.66
C SER A 293 3.90 -17.28 -19.18
N PHE A 294 4.92 -17.22 -18.32
CA PHE A 294 4.75 -17.46 -16.88
C PHE A 294 4.05 -16.27 -16.21
N VAL A 295 4.46 -15.05 -16.54
CA VAL A 295 3.79 -13.81 -16.08
C VAL A 295 2.33 -13.81 -16.52
N LYS A 296 2.06 -14.14 -17.79
CA LYS A 296 0.68 -14.22 -18.30
C LYS A 296 -0.15 -15.21 -17.50
N SER A 297 0.33 -16.45 -17.34
CA SER A 297 -0.37 -17.48 -16.57
C SER A 297 -0.58 -17.06 -15.11
N PHE A 298 0.40 -16.41 -14.49
CA PHE A 298 0.25 -15.88 -13.13
C PHE A 298 -0.83 -14.78 -13.07
N LYS A 299 -0.77 -13.78 -13.95
CA LYS A 299 -1.78 -12.72 -14.04
C LYS A 299 -3.18 -13.29 -14.26
N GLU A 300 -3.32 -14.26 -15.15
CA GLU A 300 -4.60 -14.96 -15.42
C GLU A 300 -5.13 -15.62 -14.15
N SER A 301 -4.30 -16.39 -13.43
CA SER A 301 -4.73 -17.09 -12.21
C SER A 301 -5.26 -16.15 -11.12
N ILE A 302 -4.63 -14.99 -10.92
CA ILE A 302 -5.08 -13.99 -9.95
C ILE A 302 -6.30 -13.22 -10.46
N ARG A 303 -6.31 -12.86 -11.75
CA ARG A 303 -7.45 -12.22 -12.42
C ARG A 303 -8.72 -13.05 -12.27
N ASP A 304 -8.63 -14.36 -12.47
CA ASP A 304 -9.78 -15.26 -12.40
C ASP A 304 -10.42 -15.25 -11.00
N ILE A 305 -9.64 -15.07 -9.94
CA ILE A 305 -10.16 -14.90 -8.57
C ILE A 305 -11.05 -13.65 -8.47
N PHE A 306 -10.62 -12.51 -9.02
CA PHE A 306 -11.41 -11.27 -9.00
C PHE A 306 -12.67 -11.39 -9.88
N LEU A 307 -12.57 -12.07 -11.03
CA LEU A 307 -13.71 -12.32 -11.90
C LEU A 307 -14.73 -13.27 -11.28
N ASP A 308 -14.28 -14.32 -10.59
CA ASP A 308 -15.16 -15.25 -9.89
C ASP A 308 -15.97 -14.54 -8.79
N VAL A 309 -15.34 -13.63 -8.05
CA VAL A 309 -16.01 -12.80 -7.04
C VAL A 309 -17.08 -11.90 -7.69
N ALA A 310 -16.76 -11.28 -8.84
CA ALA A 310 -17.69 -10.43 -9.59
C ALA A 310 -18.90 -11.22 -10.12
N ASN A 311 -18.67 -12.42 -10.65
CA ASN A 311 -19.72 -13.25 -11.24
C ASN A 311 -20.73 -13.77 -10.22
N GLN A 312 -20.34 -13.91 -8.95
CA GLN A 312 -21.28 -14.30 -7.88
C GLN A 312 -22.39 -13.25 -7.63
N GLU A 313 -22.18 -11.97 -7.97
CA GLU A 313 -23.19 -10.92 -7.81
C GLU A 313 -24.30 -11.00 -8.86
N GLN A 314 -23.95 -11.37 -10.09
CA GLN A 314 -24.92 -11.51 -11.19
C GLN A 314 -25.90 -12.67 -10.98
N ILE A 315 -25.50 -13.68 -10.19
CA ILE A 315 -26.35 -14.84 -9.88
C ILE A 315 -27.26 -14.57 -8.66
N ALA A 316 -26.87 -13.63 -7.80
CA ALA A 316 -27.60 -13.27 -6.57
C ALA A 316 -28.61 -12.11 -6.75
N SER A 317 -28.63 -11.46 -7.92
CA SER A 317 -29.55 -10.38 -8.30
C SER A 317 -30.73 -10.85 -9.13
#